data_AF-A0A7T0KJA1-F1
#
_entry.id   AF-A0A7T0KJA1-F1
#
_cell.length_a   1.000
_cell.length_b   1.000
_cell.length_c   1.000
_cell.angle_alpha   90.00
_cell.angle_beta   90.00
_cell.angle_gamma   90.00
#
_symmetry.space_group_name_H-M   'P 1'
#
loop_
_entity.id
_entity.type
_entity.pdbx_description
1 polymer ?
#
loop_
_entity_poly.entity_id
_entity_poly.type
_entity_poly.pdbx_seq_one_letter_code
_entity_poly.pdbx_strand_id
1 'polypeptide(L)'
;MNLLVDAWGWLIDPQHWVGDSSIPLRLAEHIAVSFAAIVIASVVAIPLGILIGHTKRGGSVIGAMTGAARALPTLGLLTLVGLWLGIGVGAPLVALVVLAIPSVLAGAYSGVESVDHSTVQAAQAMGFTPLQVVARVEIPLASPLIIGGLRNATVQVIATTTLAAYTANLGLGRYLFAGLKTRDYSQMLAGSLLVTALAIIAEIVFSQLQRLGERRAHPRTPTKDLSRGHSIDEDAPAITDHMQAETQPPRAGTPTPA
;
A
#
# COMPACT_ATOMS: atom_id res chain seq x y z
N MET A 1 -38.99 -6.86 9.07
CA MET A 1 -37.82 -6.81 9.97
C MET A 1 -36.71 -6.10 9.23
N ASN A 2 -36.21 -4.99 9.75
CA ASN A 2 -35.16 -4.22 9.10
C ASN A 2 -33.85 -4.54 9.81
N LEU A 3 -33.08 -5.47 9.23
CA LEU A 3 -31.83 -5.96 9.81
C LEU A 3 -30.84 -4.85 10.16
N LEU A 4 -30.84 -3.73 9.42
CA LEU A 4 -29.98 -2.59 9.72
C LEU A 4 -30.41 -1.85 10.99
N VAL A 5 -31.72 -1.70 11.20
CA VAL A 5 -32.28 -1.09 12.43
C VAL A 5 -32.05 -2.02 13.62
N ASP A 6 -32.22 -3.32 13.43
CA ASP A 6 -32.01 -4.31 14.48
C ASP A 6 -30.52 -4.40 14.88
N ALA A 7 -29.61 -4.36 13.91
CA ALA A 7 -28.16 -4.29 14.16
C ALA A 7 -27.75 -2.98 14.85
N TRP A 8 -28.37 -1.85 14.46
CA TRP A 8 -28.17 -0.58 15.16
C TRP A 8 -28.63 -0.66 16.61
N GLY A 9 -29.81 -1.23 16.86
CA GLY A 9 -30.33 -1.51 18.19
C GLY A 9 -29.37 -2.35 19.03
N TRP A 10 -28.81 -3.40 18.43
CA TRP A 10 -27.81 -4.24 19.08
C TRP A 10 -26.54 -3.45 19.48
N LEU A 11 -26.06 -2.56 18.61
CA LEU A 11 -24.87 -1.75 18.86
C LEU A 11 -25.05 -0.73 19.99
N ILE A 12 -26.23 -0.15 20.12
CA ILE A 12 -26.50 0.87 21.15
C ILE A 12 -26.95 0.28 22.48
N ASP A 13 -27.23 -1.03 22.54
CA ASP A 13 -27.62 -1.71 23.76
C ASP A 13 -26.47 -1.67 24.80
N PRO A 14 -26.66 -1.02 25.95
CA PRO A 14 -25.63 -0.89 26.99
C PRO A 14 -25.06 -2.23 27.46
N GLN A 15 -25.83 -3.33 27.36
CA GLN A 15 -25.38 -4.66 27.78
C GLN A 15 -24.16 -5.14 26.99
N HIS A 16 -24.00 -4.71 25.73
CA HIS A 16 -22.85 -5.09 24.90
C HIS A 16 -21.61 -4.23 25.14
N TRP A 17 -21.71 -3.17 25.95
CA TRP A 17 -20.58 -2.27 26.26
C TRP A 17 -19.90 -2.57 27.59
N VAL A 18 -20.46 -3.47 28.40
CA VAL A 18 -19.95 -3.83 29.73
C VAL A 18 -19.65 -5.33 29.86
N GLY A 19 -18.72 -5.68 30.74
CA GLY A 19 -18.36 -7.07 31.04
C GLY A 19 -17.33 -7.71 30.10
N ASP A 20 -17.11 -9.02 30.30
CA ASP A 20 -16.01 -9.81 29.70
C ASP A 20 -16.21 -10.14 28.21
N SER A 21 -17.38 -9.84 27.67
CA SER A 21 -17.70 -9.98 26.24
C SER A 21 -18.04 -8.66 25.56
N SER A 22 -17.64 -7.55 26.17
CA SER A 22 -17.96 -6.20 25.72
C SER A 22 -17.26 -5.81 24.41
N ILE A 23 -17.90 -4.92 23.66
CA ILE A 23 -17.39 -4.38 22.39
C ILE A 23 -16.00 -3.76 22.56
N PRO A 24 -15.72 -2.92 23.59
CA PRO A 24 -14.39 -2.32 23.75
C PRO A 24 -13.28 -3.35 23.97
N LEU A 25 -13.54 -4.39 24.75
CA LEU A 25 -12.56 -5.46 24.97
C LEU A 25 -12.28 -6.22 23.66
N ARG A 26 -13.32 -6.58 22.91
CA ARG A 26 -13.17 -7.29 21.62
C ARG A 26 -12.52 -6.41 20.56
N LEU A 27 -12.79 -5.10 20.58
CA LEU A 27 -12.10 -4.14 19.73
C LEU A 27 -10.60 -4.09 20.07
N ALA A 28 -10.25 -4.02 21.36
CA ALA A 28 -8.87 -3.99 21.82
C ALA A 28 -8.10 -5.26 21.43
N GLU A 29 -8.69 -6.45 21.62
CA GLU A 29 -8.11 -7.73 21.17
C GLU A 29 -7.86 -7.73 19.66
N HIS A 30 -8.83 -7.24 18.89
CA HIS A 30 -8.75 -7.22 17.43
C HIS A 30 -7.64 -6.28 16.93
N ILE A 31 -7.51 -5.10 17.55
CA ILE A 31 -6.42 -4.16 17.29
C ILE A 31 -5.08 -4.76 17.71
N ALA A 32 -4.98 -5.35 18.90
CA ALA A 32 -3.73 -5.89 19.43
C ALA A 32 -3.18 -7.02 18.55
N VAL A 33 -4.02 -7.99 18.16
CA VAL A 33 -3.60 -9.09 17.30
C VAL A 33 -3.22 -8.59 15.90
N SER A 34 -4.00 -7.68 15.33
CA SER A 34 -3.70 -7.10 14.01
C SER A 34 -2.37 -6.33 14.03
N PHE A 35 -2.18 -5.49 15.05
CA PHE A 35 -0.97 -4.70 15.22
C PHE A 35 0.26 -5.59 15.43
N ALA A 36 0.17 -6.61 16.27
CA ALA A 36 1.25 -7.57 16.49
C ALA A 36 1.64 -8.28 15.17
N ALA A 37 0.66 -8.73 14.39
CA ALA A 37 0.92 -9.38 13.11
C ALA A 37 1.64 -8.44 12.12
N ILE A 38 1.19 -7.19 12.03
CA ILE A 38 1.78 -6.18 11.15
C ILE A 38 3.21 -5.87 11.58
N VAL A 39 3.46 -5.66 12.87
CA VAL A 39 4.80 -5.37 13.41
C VAL A 39 5.77 -6.52 13.10
N ILE A 40 5.37 -7.76 13.38
CA ILE A 40 6.20 -8.94 13.09
C ILE A 40 6.48 -9.06 11.60
N ALA A 41 5.45 -8.89 10.75
CA ALA A 41 5.62 -8.91 9.31
C ALA A 41 6.55 -7.79 8.83
N SER A 42 6.44 -6.57 9.38
CA SER A 42 7.29 -5.43 9.02
C SER A 42 8.75 -5.63 9.39
N VAL A 43 9.03 -6.20 10.57
CA VAL A 43 10.41 -6.49 11.01
C VAL A 43 11.12 -7.42 10.03
N VAL A 44 10.40 -8.32 9.36
CA VAL A 44 10.99 -9.24 8.37
C VAL A 44 10.94 -8.67 6.95
N ALA A 45 9.77 -8.18 6.52
CA ALA A 45 9.50 -7.79 5.15
C ALA A 45 10.16 -6.48 4.75
N ILE A 46 10.28 -5.50 5.65
CA ILE A 46 10.89 -4.20 5.32
C ILE A 46 12.39 -4.36 5.05
N PRO A 47 13.20 -4.96 5.94
CA PRO A 47 14.63 -5.15 5.66
C PRO A 47 14.86 -6.00 4.40
N LEU A 48 14.07 -7.06 4.21
CA LEU A 48 14.19 -7.92 3.05
C LEU A 48 13.84 -7.18 1.75
N GLY A 49 12.76 -6.38 1.75
CA GLY A 49 12.36 -5.58 0.60
C GLY A 49 13.39 -4.52 0.25
N ILE A 50 13.95 -3.83 1.25
CA ILE A 50 15.00 -2.83 1.07
C ILE A 50 16.27 -3.48 0.48
N LEU A 51 16.72 -4.61 1.03
CA LEU A 51 17.91 -5.31 0.57
C LEU A 51 17.80 -5.73 -0.90
N ILE A 52 16.65 -6.30 -1.27
CA ILE A 52 16.43 -6.76 -2.65
C ILE A 52 16.25 -5.58 -3.60
N GLY A 53 15.53 -4.54 -3.18
CA GLY A 53 15.36 -3.32 -3.97
C GLY A 53 16.67 -2.60 -4.24
N HIS A 54 17.55 -2.51 -3.24
CA HIS A 54 18.89 -1.91 -3.37
C HIS A 54 19.78 -2.71 -4.32
N THR A 55 19.77 -4.05 -4.20
CA THR A 55 20.62 -4.92 -5.01
C THR A 55 20.10 -5.06 -6.45
N LYS A 56 18.80 -4.81 -6.69
CA LYS A 56 18.08 -5.06 -7.96
C LYS A 56 18.22 -6.49 -8.48
N ARG A 57 18.58 -7.44 -7.60
CA ARG A 57 18.73 -8.86 -7.90
C ARG A 57 17.62 -9.63 -7.20
N GLY A 58 16.76 -10.30 -7.97
CA GLY A 58 15.69 -11.14 -7.43
C GLY A 58 14.28 -10.54 -7.50
N GLY A 59 14.07 -9.46 -8.27
CA GLY A 59 12.72 -8.87 -8.46
C GLY A 59 11.67 -9.87 -8.98
N SER A 60 12.06 -10.72 -9.93
CA SER A 60 11.19 -11.79 -10.45
C SER A 60 10.83 -12.85 -9.37
N VAL A 61 11.76 -13.14 -8.46
CA VAL A 61 11.56 -14.07 -7.35
C VAL A 61 10.60 -13.47 -6.31
N ILE A 62 10.71 -12.16 -6.01
CA ILE A 62 9.75 -11.49 -5.12
C ILE A 62 8.34 -11.55 -5.67
N GLY A 63 8.16 -11.20 -6.95
CA GLY A 63 6.83 -11.22 -7.58
C GLY A 63 6.20 -12.61 -7.48
N ALA A 64 6.97 -13.65 -7.79
CA ALA A 64 6.54 -15.04 -7.67
C ALA A 64 6.23 -15.45 -6.22
N MET A 65 7.09 -15.13 -5.26
CA MET A 65 6.88 -15.44 -3.84
C MET A 65 5.67 -14.72 -3.26
N THR A 66 5.52 -13.43 -3.58
CA THR A 66 4.39 -12.59 -3.16
C THR A 66 3.08 -13.12 -3.74
N GLY A 67 3.08 -13.50 -5.03
CA GLY A 67 1.93 -14.12 -5.69
C GLY A 67 1.57 -15.47 -5.07
N ALA A 68 2.55 -16.35 -4.86
CA ALA A 68 2.36 -17.66 -4.25
C ALA A 68 1.82 -17.55 -2.80
N ALA A 69 2.38 -16.64 -2.00
CA ALA A 69 1.92 -16.40 -0.64
C ALA A 69 0.47 -15.88 -0.59
N ARG A 70 0.07 -15.02 -1.56
CA ARG A 70 -1.32 -14.55 -1.67
C ARG A 70 -2.28 -15.58 -2.23
N ALA A 71 -1.80 -16.61 -2.91
CA ALA A 71 -2.62 -17.74 -3.37
C ALA A 71 -3.00 -18.69 -2.21
N LEU A 72 -2.36 -18.57 -1.04
CA LEU A 72 -2.68 -19.40 0.11
C LEU A 72 -4.11 -19.09 0.61
N PRO A 73 -4.98 -20.11 0.72
CA PRO A 73 -6.31 -19.92 1.29
C PRO A 73 -6.18 -19.62 2.78
N THR A 74 -6.58 -18.42 3.20
CA THR A 74 -6.42 -17.94 4.58
C THR A 74 -7.01 -18.89 5.61
N LEU A 75 -8.25 -19.35 5.40
CA LEU A 75 -8.90 -20.31 6.31
C LEU A 75 -8.15 -21.64 6.36
N GLY A 76 -7.62 -22.11 5.23
CA GLY A 76 -6.81 -23.32 5.15
C GLY A 76 -5.51 -23.17 5.95
N LEU A 77 -4.79 -22.07 5.75
CA LEU A 77 -3.57 -21.75 6.50
C LEU A 77 -3.85 -21.66 8.01
N LEU A 78 -4.91 -20.96 8.39
CA LEU A 78 -5.32 -20.84 9.79
C LEU A 78 -5.60 -22.21 10.42
N THR A 79 -6.31 -23.07 9.69
CA THR A 79 -6.64 -24.43 10.14
C THR A 79 -5.39 -25.29 10.28
N LEU A 80 -4.48 -25.26 9.30
CA LEU A 80 -3.22 -26.00 9.34
C LEU A 80 -2.36 -25.59 10.53
N VAL A 81 -2.19 -24.28 10.76
CA VAL A 81 -1.42 -23.79 11.90
C VAL A 81 -2.14 -24.12 13.22
N GLY A 82 -3.47 -24.05 13.27
CA GLY A 82 -4.25 -24.45 14.44
C GLY A 82 -4.09 -25.93 14.79
N LEU A 83 -4.01 -26.81 13.80
CA LEU A 83 -3.70 -28.23 14.02
C LEU A 83 -2.26 -28.46 14.51
N TRP A 84 -1.33 -27.60 14.09
CA TRP A 84 0.09 -27.74 14.43
C TRP A 84 0.45 -27.16 15.80
N LEU A 85 0.00 -25.94 16.10
CA LEU A 85 0.30 -25.20 17.34
C LEU A 85 -0.78 -25.38 18.43
N GLY A 86 -1.95 -25.92 18.07
CA GLY A 86 -3.11 -25.99 18.94
C GLY A 86 -4.01 -24.76 18.89
N ILE A 87 -5.12 -24.85 19.64
CA ILE A 87 -6.13 -23.78 19.77
C ILE A 87 -5.55 -22.62 20.59
N GLY A 88 -5.62 -21.40 20.05
CA GLY A 88 -5.12 -20.21 20.73
C GLY A 88 -4.65 -19.13 19.75
N VAL A 89 -4.02 -18.08 20.30
CA VAL A 89 -3.63 -16.86 19.55
C VAL A 89 -2.50 -17.11 18.53
N GLY A 90 -1.71 -18.16 18.72
CA GLY A 90 -0.57 -18.48 17.86
C GLY A 90 -0.98 -18.73 16.40
N ALA A 91 -2.04 -19.54 16.18
CA ALA A 91 -2.51 -19.86 14.85
C ALA A 91 -2.95 -18.64 14.02
N PRO A 92 -3.85 -17.77 14.51
CA PRO A 92 -4.21 -16.56 13.79
C PRO A 92 -3.04 -15.60 13.64
N LEU A 93 -2.17 -15.46 14.64
CA LEU A 93 -1.01 -14.58 14.54
C LEU A 93 -0.09 -14.99 13.38
N VAL A 94 0.28 -16.27 13.29
CA VAL A 94 1.14 -16.79 12.20
C VAL A 94 0.46 -16.61 10.84
N ALA A 95 -0.82 -16.95 10.73
CA ALA A 95 -1.56 -16.80 9.47
C ALA A 95 -1.61 -15.34 9.01
N LEU A 96 -1.90 -14.40 9.93
CA LEU A 96 -1.94 -12.98 9.63
C LEU A 96 -0.57 -12.42 9.26
N VAL A 97 0.52 -12.86 9.93
CA VAL A 97 1.89 -12.48 9.57
C VAL A 97 2.22 -12.91 8.15
N VAL A 98 1.96 -14.17 7.81
CA VAL A 98 2.21 -14.72 6.46
C VAL A 98 1.45 -13.93 5.40
N LEU A 99 0.22 -13.52 5.68
CA LEU A 99 -0.61 -12.74 4.75
C LEU A 99 -0.21 -11.26 4.65
N ALA A 100 0.38 -10.70 5.71
CA ALA A 100 0.85 -9.32 5.75
C ALA A 100 2.19 -9.13 5.01
N ILE A 101 3.09 -10.11 5.09
CA ILE A 101 4.43 -10.08 4.47
C ILE A 101 4.38 -9.65 2.99
N PRO A 102 3.54 -10.25 2.12
CA PRO A 102 3.46 -9.89 0.71
C PRO A 102 3.23 -8.39 0.46
N SER A 103 2.30 -7.79 1.20
CA SER A 103 1.93 -6.38 1.01
C SER A 103 3.01 -5.42 1.53
N VAL A 104 3.62 -5.74 2.68
CA VAL A 104 4.74 -4.94 3.23
C VAL A 104 6.00 -5.08 2.39
N LEU A 105 6.33 -6.30 1.98
CA LEU A 105 7.50 -6.60 1.15
C LEU A 105 7.42 -5.89 -0.19
N ALA A 106 6.26 -5.95 -0.86
CA ALA A 106 6.05 -5.27 -2.13
C ALA A 106 6.23 -3.75 -2.01
N GLY A 107 5.68 -3.12 -0.96
CA GLY A 107 5.85 -1.68 -0.73
C GLY A 107 7.31 -1.28 -0.48
N ALA A 108 8.05 -2.08 0.31
CA ALA A 108 9.46 -1.83 0.59
C ALA A 108 10.36 -2.04 -0.64
N TYR A 109 10.15 -3.14 -1.36
CA TYR A 109 10.87 -3.44 -2.60
C TYR A 109 10.62 -2.38 -3.67
N SER A 110 9.36 -2.15 -4.04
CA SER A 110 9.02 -1.18 -5.09
C SER A 110 9.39 0.25 -4.68
N GLY A 111 9.34 0.56 -3.38
CA GLY A 111 9.83 1.83 -2.85
C GLY A 111 11.28 2.09 -3.19
N VAL A 112 12.18 1.17 -2.81
CA VAL A 112 13.62 1.31 -3.06
C VAL A 112 13.94 1.18 -4.55
N GLU A 113 13.28 0.27 -5.26
CA GLU A 113 13.49 0.08 -6.71
C GLU A 113 13.12 1.34 -7.53
N SER A 114 12.10 2.09 -7.09
CA SER A 114 11.65 3.32 -7.76
C SER A 114 12.62 4.49 -7.67
N VAL A 115 13.65 4.40 -6.80
CA VAL A 115 14.65 5.45 -6.64
C VAL A 115 15.54 5.51 -7.89
N ASP A 116 15.66 6.71 -8.45
CA ASP A 116 16.38 6.93 -9.70
C ASP A 116 17.88 6.58 -9.57
N HIS A 117 18.40 5.84 -10.56
CA HIS A 117 19.78 5.39 -10.58
C HIS A 117 20.80 6.52 -10.56
N SER A 118 20.51 7.65 -11.22
CA SER A 118 21.41 8.80 -11.22
C SER A 118 21.49 9.45 -9.84
N THR A 119 20.40 9.43 -9.07
CA THR A 119 20.39 9.91 -7.67
C THR A 119 21.29 9.05 -6.78
N VAL A 120 21.24 7.72 -6.96
CA VAL A 120 22.11 6.77 -6.25
C VAL A 120 23.58 6.97 -6.65
N GLN A 121 23.87 7.12 -7.94
CA GLN A 121 25.24 7.37 -8.43
C GLN A 121 25.80 8.71 -7.94
N ALA A 122 24.98 9.76 -7.91
CA ALA A 122 25.38 11.06 -7.38
C ALA A 122 25.74 10.96 -5.88
N ALA A 123 24.95 10.23 -5.08
CA ALA A 123 25.26 9.99 -3.68
C ALA A 123 26.60 9.24 -3.51
N GLN A 124 26.85 8.23 -4.34
CA GLN A 124 28.14 7.50 -4.34
C GLN A 124 29.31 8.41 -4.75
N ALA A 125 29.13 9.27 -5.75
CA ALA A 125 30.14 10.24 -6.17
C ALA A 125 30.45 11.29 -5.09
N MET A 126 29.49 11.58 -4.21
CA MET A 126 29.68 12.41 -3.01
C MET A 126 30.34 11.64 -1.84
N GLY A 127 30.76 10.40 -2.04
CA GLY A 127 31.50 9.60 -1.05
C GLY A 127 30.62 8.83 -0.06
N PHE A 128 29.31 8.66 -0.33
CA PHE A 128 28.45 7.88 0.55
C PHE A 128 28.77 6.38 0.43
N THR A 129 28.91 5.72 1.58
CA THR A 129 28.98 4.25 1.65
C THR A 129 27.63 3.63 1.27
N PRO A 130 27.57 2.35 0.84
CA PRO A 130 26.31 1.69 0.47
C PRO A 130 25.23 1.78 1.55
N LEU A 131 25.60 1.62 2.83
CA LEU A 131 24.66 1.72 3.95
C LEU A 131 24.15 3.16 4.15
N GLN A 132 24.99 4.17 3.89
CA GLN A 132 24.58 5.58 3.93
C GLN A 132 23.66 5.92 2.77
N VAL A 133 23.89 5.35 1.58
CA VAL A 133 22.99 5.51 0.43
C VAL A 133 21.60 4.94 0.77
N VAL A 134 21.53 3.72 1.29
CA VAL A 134 20.27 3.11 1.71
C VAL A 134 19.58 3.96 2.76
N ALA A 135 20.27 4.29 3.86
CA ALA A 135 19.65 4.96 5.00
C ALA A 135 19.28 6.43 4.77
N ARG A 136 20.06 7.17 3.95
CA ARG A 136 19.92 8.63 3.79
C ARG A 136 19.35 9.06 2.45
N VAL A 137 19.32 8.18 1.46
CA VAL A 137 18.84 8.51 0.11
C VAL A 137 17.67 7.60 -0.24
N GLU A 138 17.88 6.29 -0.27
CA GLU A 138 16.85 5.37 -0.75
C GLU A 138 15.65 5.29 0.20
N ILE A 139 15.84 5.04 1.50
CA ILE A 139 14.73 4.91 2.46
C ILE A 139 13.87 6.19 2.53
N PRO A 140 14.43 7.41 2.62
CA PRO A 140 13.62 8.63 2.60
C PRO A 140 12.80 8.79 1.32
N LEU A 141 13.39 8.53 0.15
CA LEU A 141 12.71 8.62 -1.15
C LEU A 141 11.68 7.51 -1.36
N ALA A 142 11.95 6.31 -0.84
CA ALA A 142 11.06 5.14 -0.88
C ALA A 142 9.91 5.21 0.13
N SER A 143 9.99 6.11 1.12
CA SER A 143 9.08 6.14 2.26
C SER A 143 7.58 6.19 1.90
N PRO A 144 7.11 6.92 0.87
CA PRO A 144 5.69 6.92 0.51
C PRO A 144 5.18 5.53 0.09
N LEU A 145 6.00 4.78 -0.65
CA LEU A 145 5.66 3.44 -1.12
C LEU A 145 5.78 2.38 -0.01
N ILE A 146 6.74 2.53 0.91
CA ILE A 146 6.82 1.70 2.12
C ILE A 146 5.54 1.88 2.96
N ILE A 147 5.11 3.13 3.18
CA ILE A 147 3.88 3.45 3.91
C ILE A 147 2.66 2.90 3.16
N GLY A 148 2.64 2.98 1.82
CA GLY A 148 1.58 2.40 0.99
C GLY A 148 1.46 0.88 1.14
N GLY A 149 2.59 0.17 1.21
CA GLY A 149 2.62 -1.27 1.49
C GLY A 149 2.10 -1.61 2.88
N LEU A 150 2.50 -0.84 3.90
CA LEU A 150 2.05 -1.00 5.28
C LEU A 150 0.56 -0.70 5.44
N ARG A 151 0.05 0.31 4.74
CA ARG A 151 -1.38 0.64 4.64
C ARG A 151 -2.18 -0.54 4.09
N ASN A 152 -1.76 -1.07 2.94
CA ASN A 152 -2.44 -2.20 2.31
C ASN A 152 -2.43 -3.44 3.21
N ALA A 153 -1.29 -3.75 3.82
CA ALA A 153 -1.18 -4.83 4.79
C ALA A 153 -2.12 -4.61 5.99
N THR A 154 -2.20 -3.38 6.52
CA THR A 154 -3.05 -3.07 7.68
C THR A 154 -4.52 -3.30 7.40
N VAL A 155 -5.04 -2.75 6.31
CA VAL A 155 -6.46 -2.90 5.95
C VAL A 155 -6.81 -4.37 5.69
N GLN A 156 -5.94 -5.08 4.97
CA GLN A 156 -6.09 -6.52 4.73
C GLN A 156 -6.08 -7.33 6.03
N VAL A 157 -5.13 -7.07 6.93
CA VAL A 157 -4.99 -7.77 8.21
C VAL A 157 -6.21 -7.51 9.08
N ILE A 158 -6.66 -6.26 9.25
CA ILE A 158 -7.85 -5.94 10.05
C ILE A 158 -9.07 -6.72 9.55
N ALA A 159 -9.33 -6.71 8.24
CA ALA A 159 -10.45 -7.47 7.67
C ALA A 159 -10.32 -8.98 7.96
N THR A 160 -9.10 -9.51 7.86
CA THR A 160 -8.80 -10.94 8.00
C THR A 160 -8.77 -11.40 9.47
N THR A 161 -8.44 -10.52 10.41
CA THR A 161 -8.39 -10.81 11.85
C THR A 161 -9.76 -11.28 12.39
N THR A 162 -10.85 -11.04 11.66
CA THR A 162 -12.16 -11.66 11.96
C THR A 162 -12.07 -13.18 12.09
N LEU A 163 -11.21 -13.82 11.31
CA LEU A 163 -11.00 -15.26 11.35
C LEU A 163 -10.28 -15.74 12.62
N ALA A 164 -9.62 -14.86 13.38
CA ALA A 164 -9.04 -15.22 14.68
C ALA A 164 -10.09 -15.70 15.69
N ALA A 165 -11.35 -15.30 15.51
CA ALA A 165 -12.45 -15.82 16.32
C ALA A 165 -12.71 -17.32 16.08
N TYR A 166 -12.35 -17.85 14.91
CA TYR A 166 -12.56 -19.27 14.57
C TYR A 166 -11.65 -20.20 15.39
N THR A 167 -10.39 -19.83 15.61
CA THR A 167 -9.40 -20.68 16.31
C THR A 167 -9.03 -20.20 17.70
N ALA A 168 -9.21 -18.92 18.02
CA ALA A 168 -8.80 -18.35 19.31
C ALA A 168 -9.96 -17.70 20.08
N ASN A 169 -11.16 -17.62 19.49
CA ASN A 169 -12.31 -16.91 20.07
C ASN A 169 -12.00 -15.45 20.45
N LEU A 170 -11.16 -14.78 19.64
CA LEU A 170 -10.68 -13.42 19.88
C LEU A 170 -11.25 -12.39 18.91
N GLY A 171 -11.38 -11.15 19.40
CA GLY A 171 -11.66 -9.98 18.59
C GLY A 171 -13.11 -9.84 18.13
N LEU A 172 -13.35 -8.81 17.32
CA LEU A 172 -14.68 -8.49 16.78
C LEU A 172 -15.31 -9.59 15.92
N GLY A 173 -14.48 -10.48 15.33
CA GLY A 173 -14.96 -11.63 14.57
C GLY A 173 -15.85 -12.57 15.39
N ARG A 174 -15.74 -12.54 16.73
CA ARG A 174 -16.59 -13.35 17.61
C ARG A 174 -18.07 -13.08 17.40
N TYR A 175 -18.46 -11.82 17.20
CA TYR A 175 -19.86 -11.45 16.95
C TYR A 175 -20.36 -11.99 15.61
N LEU A 176 -19.49 -12.03 14.60
CA LEU A 176 -19.79 -12.61 13.29
C LEU A 176 -20.08 -14.11 13.40
N PHE A 177 -19.16 -14.88 14.00
CA PHE A 177 -19.32 -16.32 14.13
C PHE A 177 -20.41 -16.73 15.13
N ALA A 178 -20.57 -15.99 16.23
CA ALA A 178 -21.64 -16.23 17.20
C ALA A 178 -23.02 -16.00 16.57
N GLY A 179 -23.22 -14.84 15.92
CA GLY A 179 -24.48 -14.51 15.25
C GLY A 179 -24.80 -15.50 14.12
N LEU A 180 -23.80 -15.92 13.35
CA LEU A 180 -23.98 -16.97 12.34
C LEU A 180 -24.43 -18.31 12.98
N LYS A 181 -23.81 -18.72 14.09
CA LYS A 181 -24.13 -19.97 14.79
C LYS A 181 -25.54 -19.95 15.40
N THR A 182 -25.96 -18.82 15.96
CA THR A 182 -27.28 -18.65 16.61
C THR A 182 -28.37 -18.18 15.65
N ARG A 183 -28.03 -17.88 14.39
CA ARG A 183 -28.90 -17.18 13.41
C ARG A 183 -29.37 -15.80 13.88
N ASP A 184 -28.62 -15.18 14.79
CA ASP A 184 -28.79 -13.78 15.14
C ASP A 184 -28.03 -12.91 14.12
N TYR A 185 -28.73 -12.59 13.03
CA TYR A 185 -28.16 -11.76 11.96
C TYR A 185 -27.96 -10.31 12.38
N SER A 186 -28.66 -9.83 13.42
CA SER A 186 -28.47 -8.49 13.96
C SER A 186 -27.11 -8.37 14.63
N GLN A 187 -26.74 -9.34 15.47
CA GLN A 187 -25.40 -9.43 16.06
C GLN A 187 -24.31 -9.59 14.99
N MET A 188 -24.56 -10.45 13.99
CA MET A 188 -23.61 -10.71 12.90
C MET A 188 -23.30 -9.43 12.11
N LEU A 189 -24.34 -8.67 11.76
CA LEU A 189 -24.20 -7.40 11.05
C LEU A 189 -23.54 -6.32 11.90
N ALA A 190 -23.91 -6.20 13.18
CA ALA A 190 -23.27 -5.28 14.11
C ALA A 190 -21.76 -5.52 14.21
N GLY A 191 -21.34 -6.78 14.37
CA GLY A 191 -19.92 -7.16 14.36
C GLY A 191 -19.20 -6.79 13.07
N SER A 192 -19.86 -7.02 11.92
CA SER A 192 -19.33 -6.68 10.58
C SER A 192 -19.17 -5.18 10.39
N LEU A 193 -20.11 -4.38 10.89
CA LEU A 193 -20.05 -2.92 10.86
C LEU A 193 -18.91 -2.38 11.72
N LEU A 194 -18.67 -2.95 12.90
CA LEU A 194 -17.54 -2.57 13.75
C LEU A 194 -16.19 -2.83 13.07
N VAL A 195 -16.04 -4.00 12.43
CA VAL A 195 -14.82 -4.34 11.67
C VAL A 195 -14.64 -3.40 10.48
N THR A 196 -15.71 -3.14 9.74
CA THR A 196 -15.70 -2.21 8.60
C THR A 196 -15.32 -0.81 9.04
N ALA A 197 -15.90 -0.31 10.13
CA ALA A 197 -15.56 0.99 10.69
C ALA A 197 -14.08 1.06 11.09
N LEU A 198 -13.56 0.03 11.78
CA LEU A 198 -12.15 -0.04 12.14
C LEU A 198 -11.23 -0.02 10.92
N ALA A 199 -11.55 -0.79 9.87
CA ALA A 199 -10.78 -0.82 8.62
C ALA A 199 -10.79 0.55 7.91
N ILE A 200 -11.94 1.23 7.85
CA ILE A 200 -12.06 2.58 7.27
C ILE A 200 -11.25 3.60 8.09
N ILE A 201 -11.31 3.53 9.42
CA ILE A 201 -10.52 4.42 10.28
C ILE A 201 -9.02 4.21 10.02
N ALA A 202 -8.56 2.95 9.99
CA ALA A 202 -7.17 2.65 9.69
C ALA A 202 -6.76 3.15 8.29
N GLU A 203 -7.60 2.94 7.28
CA GLU A 203 -7.41 3.42 5.92
C GLU A 203 -7.25 4.96 5.87
N ILE A 204 -8.12 5.70 6.55
CA ILE A 204 -8.04 7.16 6.64
C ILE A 204 -6.74 7.59 7.34
N VAL A 205 -6.37 6.97 8.46
CA VAL A 205 -5.15 7.31 9.19
C VAL A 205 -3.92 7.11 8.31
N PHE A 206 -3.79 5.95 7.66
CA PHE A 206 -2.65 5.65 6.80
C PHE A 206 -2.59 6.52 5.55
N SER A 207 -3.73 6.83 4.92
CA SER A 207 -3.76 7.72 3.74
C SER A 207 -3.29 9.13 4.10
N GLN A 208 -3.61 9.63 5.29
CA GLN A 208 -3.14 10.92 5.78
C GLN A 208 -1.64 10.91 6.11
N LEU A 209 -1.13 9.82 6.69
CA LEU A 209 0.31 9.64 6.91
C LEU A 209 1.10 9.61 5.60
N GLN A 210 0.58 8.92 4.58
CA GLN A 210 1.20 8.84 3.27
C GLN A 210 1.30 10.22 2.60
N ARG A 211 0.21 10.99 2.61
CA ARG A 211 0.16 12.37 2.07
C ARG A 211 1.18 13.30 2.75
N LEU A 212 1.42 13.11 4.04
CA LEU A 212 2.41 13.91 4.77
C LEU A 212 3.85 13.53 4.40
N GLY A 213 4.10 12.24 4.12
CA GLY A 213 5.38 11.74 3.61
C GLY A 213 5.71 12.25 2.21
N GLU A 214 4.75 12.21 1.29
CA GLU A 214 4.90 12.69 -0.09
C GLU A 214 5.29 14.18 -0.17
N ARG A 215 4.72 15.01 0.72
CA ARG A 215 5.06 16.44 0.82
C ARG A 215 6.51 16.70 1.19
N ARG A 216 7.16 15.78 1.90
CA ARG A 216 8.58 15.89 2.28
C ARG A 216 9.51 15.40 1.17
N ALA A 217 9.08 14.42 0.37
CA ALA A 217 9.87 13.86 -0.72
C ALA A 217 9.96 14.78 -1.96
N HIS A 218 8.94 15.61 -2.21
CA HIS A 218 8.94 16.58 -3.31
C HIS A 218 8.63 18.01 -2.83
N PRO A 219 9.64 18.78 -2.38
CA PRO A 219 9.52 20.23 -2.33
C PRO A 219 9.18 20.75 -3.72
N ARG A 220 8.00 21.37 -3.89
CA ARG A 220 7.59 21.98 -5.15
C ARG A 220 8.69 22.94 -5.60
N THR A 221 9.39 22.62 -6.68
CA THR A 221 10.21 23.61 -7.38
C THR A 221 9.24 24.68 -7.89
N PRO A 222 9.35 25.96 -7.47
CA PRO A 222 8.55 27.01 -8.05
C PRO A 222 8.89 27.03 -9.54
N THR A 223 7.92 26.68 -10.39
CA THR A 223 8.03 26.84 -11.83
C THR A 223 8.14 28.34 -12.08
N LYS A 224 9.38 28.84 -12.14
CA LYS A 224 9.65 30.20 -12.59
C LYS A 224 9.23 30.19 -14.06
N ASP A 225 8.12 30.84 -14.33
CA ASP A 225 7.59 31.09 -15.66
C ASP A 225 8.64 31.89 -16.44
N LEU A 226 9.60 31.19 -17.06
CA LEU A 226 10.68 31.76 -17.86
C LEU A 226 10.21 32.15 -19.27
N SER A 227 8.90 32.09 -19.55
CA SER A 227 8.32 32.48 -20.84
C SER A 227 7.93 33.95 -20.95
N ARG A 228 8.25 34.80 -19.97
CA ARG A 228 8.06 36.26 -20.05
C ARG A 228 9.38 37.00 -19.97
N GLY A 229 10.01 37.26 -21.12
CA GLY A 229 11.10 38.24 -21.20
C GLY A 229 12.18 37.98 -22.25
N HIS A 230 11.82 37.68 -23.49
CA HIS A 230 12.72 37.95 -24.61
C HIS A 230 11.91 38.20 -25.90
N SER A 231 11.15 39.30 -25.91
CA SER A 231 10.82 39.96 -27.16
C SER A 231 12.13 40.50 -27.72
N ILE A 232 12.71 39.79 -28.67
CA ILE A 232 13.81 40.31 -29.48
C ILE A 232 13.28 41.57 -30.17
N ASP A 233 14.02 42.67 -29.99
CA ASP A 233 13.79 43.96 -30.61
C ASP A 233 13.41 43.81 -32.09
N GLU A 234 12.24 44.34 -32.41
CA GLU A 234 11.70 44.51 -33.75
C GLU A 234 12.31 45.79 -34.36
N ASP A 235 13.63 45.85 -34.46
CA ASP A 235 14.36 46.96 -35.09
C ASP A 235 15.60 46.42 -35.84
N ALA A 236 15.39 45.88 -37.04
CA ALA A 236 16.43 45.65 -38.02
C ALA A 236 15.93 46.09 -39.41
N PRO A 237 16.64 47.00 -40.11
CA PRO A 237 16.13 47.63 -41.32
C PRO A 237 16.14 46.68 -42.53
N ALA A 238 15.10 46.81 -43.35
CA ALA A 238 14.91 46.11 -44.61
C ALA A 238 16.10 46.32 -45.56
N ILE A 239 16.89 45.27 -45.78
CA ILE A 239 17.92 45.24 -46.81
C ILE A 239 17.82 43.91 -47.57
N THR A 240 17.58 44.04 -48.87
CA THR A 240 17.82 43.07 -49.96
C THR A 240 16.66 42.16 -50.39
N ASP A 241 15.67 42.78 -51.02
CA ASP A 241 14.81 42.13 -52.03
C ASP A 241 15.51 42.17 -53.39
N HIS A 242 16.60 41.41 -53.57
CA HIS A 242 17.32 41.29 -54.85
C HIS A 242 18.17 40.01 -54.93
N MET A 243 17.60 38.80 -54.76
CA MET A 243 18.30 37.58 -55.23
C MET A 243 17.46 36.29 -55.29
N GLN A 244 16.23 36.33 -55.82
CA GLN A 244 15.52 35.11 -56.20
C GLN A 244 14.95 35.21 -57.63
N ALA A 245 15.85 35.47 -58.57
CA ALA A 245 15.71 34.97 -59.93
C ALA A 245 16.48 33.63 -60.03
N GLU A 246 15.94 32.71 -60.83
CA GLU A 246 16.52 31.41 -61.21
C GLU A 246 16.55 30.32 -60.14
N THR A 247 15.52 29.47 -60.12
CA THR A 247 15.66 28.01 -60.30
C THR A 247 14.30 27.32 -60.17
N GLN A 248 13.52 27.30 -61.26
CA GLN A 248 12.34 26.45 -61.37
C GLN A 248 12.57 25.40 -62.48
N PRO A 249 12.73 24.11 -62.15
CA PRO A 249 12.85 23.07 -63.16
C PRO A 249 11.47 22.66 -63.73
N PRO A 250 11.40 22.23 -65.00
CA PRO A 250 10.15 21.94 -65.70
C PRO A 250 9.51 20.60 -65.27
N ARG A 251 8.18 20.61 -65.14
CA ARG A 251 7.34 19.42 -64.86
C ARG A 251 7.35 18.48 -66.06
N ALA A 252 7.94 17.29 -65.91
CA ALA A 252 7.79 16.19 -66.86
C ALA A 252 6.54 15.38 -66.54
N GLY A 253 5.61 15.33 -67.50
CA GLY A 253 4.41 14.50 -67.46
C GLY A 253 4.74 13.02 -67.67
N THR A 254 4.01 12.16 -66.97
CA THR A 254 4.01 10.71 -67.16
C THR A 254 2.80 10.30 -68.00
N PRO A 255 2.99 9.53 -69.10
CA PRO A 255 1.95 8.68 -69.63
C PRO A 255 2.13 7.21 -69.20
N THR A 256 0.96 6.63 -68.89
CA THR A 256 0.43 5.26 -68.73
C THR A 256 1.11 4.08 -69.48
N PRO A 257 0.71 2.79 -69.23
CA PRO A 257 1.61 1.64 -69.12
C PRO A 257 1.50 0.61 -70.27
N ALA A 258 2.50 -0.26 -70.37
CA ALA A 258 2.41 -1.63 -70.88
C ALA A 258 3.62 -2.44 -70.38
#